data_AF-A0A523FLS6-F1
#
_entry.id   AF-A0A523FLS6-F1
#
_cell.length_a   1.000
_cell.length_b   1.000
_cell.length_c   1.000
_cell.angle_alpha   90.00
_cell.angle_beta   90.00
_cell.angle_gamma   90.00
#
_symmetry.space_group_name_H-M   'P 1'
#
loop_
_entity.id
_entity.type
_entity.pdbx_description
1 polymer ?
#
loop_
_entity_poly.entity_id
_entity_poly.type
_entity_poly.pdbx_seq_one_letter_code
_entity_poly.pdbx_strand_id
1 'polypeptide(L)'
;MCPARICWPSGNTVGRAFCPDCGSSVYNVNSGMPDLIFLRASSLDDPDIFKPQMVVYTRSGPAWDHMAPDLPSFETYPPDMEKPISGA
;
A
#
# COMPACT_ATOMS: atom_id res chain seq x y z
N MET A 1 -15.20 -18.79 2.81
CA MET A 1 -14.45 -17.99 1.82
C MET A 1 -13.18 -17.47 2.46
N CYS A 2 -12.02 -17.72 1.84
CA CYS A 2 -10.69 -17.58 2.46
C CYS A 2 -10.19 -16.12 2.37
N PRO A 3 -9.80 -15.46 3.49
CA PRO A 3 -9.17 -14.15 3.42
C PRO A 3 -7.76 -14.34 2.85
N ALA A 4 -7.51 -13.76 1.67
CA ALA A 4 -6.23 -13.82 0.98
C ALA A 4 -5.11 -13.22 1.85
N ARG A 5 -4.42 -14.07 2.63
CA ARG A 5 -3.22 -13.74 3.39
C ARG A 5 -2.00 -14.06 2.53
N ILE A 6 -1.19 -13.05 2.25
CA ILE A 6 0.09 -13.22 1.57
C ILE A 6 1.18 -13.10 2.64
N CYS A 7 2.02 -14.13 2.76
CA CYS A 7 3.21 -14.10 3.62
C CYS A 7 4.36 -13.47 2.84
N TRP A 8 4.94 -12.40 3.39
CA TRP A 8 6.12 -11.77 2.84
C TRP A 8 7.40 -12.51 3.29
N PRO A 9 8.51 -12.48 2.52
CA PRO A 9 9.77 -13.08 2.94
C PRO A 9 10.32 -12.57 4.29
N SER A 10 9.86 -11.39 4.74
CA SER A 10 10.20 -10.85 6.06
C SER A 10 9.44 -11.49 7.23
N GLY A 11 8.51 -12.43 6.97
CA GLY A 11 7.64 -13.04 7.96
C GLY A 11 6.37 -12.25 8.27
N ASN A 12 6.23 -11.03 7.73
CA ASN A 12 5.02 -10.24 7.85
C ASN A 12 3.88 -10.85 7.01
N THR A 13 2.66 -10.78 7.53
CA THR A 13 1.45 -11.17 6.81
C THR A 13 0.67 -9.94 6.39
N VAL A 14 0.27 -9.91 5.12
CA VAL A 14 -0.62 -8.88 4.58
C VAL A 14 -2.00 -9.49 4.40
N GLY A 15 -2.99 -8.90 5.07
CA GLY A 15 -4.41 -9.18 4.84
C GLY A 15 -5.00 -8.18 3.86
N ARG A 16 -5.84 -8.64 2.93
CA ARG A 16 -6.55 -7.77 1.99
C ARG A 16 -8.06 -7.86 2.21
N ALA A 17 -8.70 -6.71 2.33
CA ALA A 17 -10.14 -6.59 2.42
C ALA A 17 -10.75 -6.20 1.07
N PHE A 18 -11.91 -6.79 0.78
CA PHE A 18 -12.63 -6.61 -0.47
C PHE A 18 -14.08 -6.22 -0.20
N CYS A 19 -14.67 -5.45 -1.10
CA CYS A 19 -16.10 -5.17 -1.09
C CYS A 19 -16.88 -6.48 -1.30
N PRO A 20 -17.85 -6.83 -0.43
CA PRO A 20 -18.61 -8.06 -0.57
C PRO A 20 -19.52 -8.09 -1.81
N ASP A 21 -19.92 -6.92 -2.32
CA ASP A 21 -20.88 -6.81 -3.43
C ASP A 21 -20.21 -6.92 -4.81
N CYS A 22 -19.03 -6.32 -4.98
CA CYS A 22 -18.35 -6.24 -6.28
C CYS A 22 -16.96 -6.88 -6.31
N GLY A 23 -16.38 -7.25 -5.15
CA GLY A 23 -15.06 -7.86 -5.06
C GLY A 23 -13.87 -6.90 -5.22
N SER A 24 -14.09 -5.59 -5.34
CA SER A 24 -13.01 -4.60 -5.41
C SER A 24 -12.19 -4.53 -4.12
N SER A 25 -10.86 -4.32 -4.24
CA SER A 25 -9.98 -4.16 -3.07
C SER A 25 -10.18 -2.78 -2.44
N VAL A 26 -10.42 -2.74 -1.13
CA VAL A 26 -10.69 -1.49 -0.39
C VAL A 26 -9.51 -1.09 0.50
N TYR A 27 -8.99 -2.02 1.28
CA TYR A 27 -7.82 -1.76 2.12
C TYR A 27 -6.98 -3.01 2.36
N ASN A 28 -5.76 -2.82 2.86
CA ASN A 28 -4.94 -3.89 3.40
C ASN A 28 -4.57 -3.61 4.86
N VAL A 29 -4.27 -4.68 5.60
CA VAL A 29 -3.67 -4.66 6.94
C VAL A 29 -2.34 -5.41 6.89
N ASN A 30 -1.36 -4.99 7.69
CA ASN A 30 -0.03 -5.60 7.73
C ASN A 30 0.33 -5.93 9.18
N SER A 31 0.75 -7.17 9.45
CA SER A 31 1.17 -7.57 10.80
C SER A 31 2.37 -6.79 11.33
N GLY A 32 3.21 -6.23 10.45
CA GLY A 32 4.32 -5.36 10.83
C GLY A 32 3.91 -3.93 11.19
N MET A 33 2.66 -3.53 10.88
CA MET A 33 2.10 -2.21 11.17
C MET A 33 0.64 -2.36 11.62
N PRO A 34 0.38 -2.96 12.79
CA PRO A 34 -0.97 -3.35 13.22
C PRO A 34 -1.91 -2.17 13.47
N ASP A 35 -1.38 -0.99 13.78
CA ASP A 35 -2.15 0.23 14.06
C ASP A 35 -2.52 1.00 12.78
N LEU A 36 -2.09 0.53 11.60
CA LEU A 36 -2.34 1.18 10.32
C LEU A 36 -3.19 0.32 9.39
N ILE A 37 -4.07 0.99 8.65
CA ILE A 37 -4.75 0.43 7.48
C ILE A 37 -4.25 1.13 6.21
N PHE A 38 -4.08 0.37 5.14
CA PHE A 38 -3.64 0.88 3.84
C PHE A 38 -4.83 0.94 2.90
N LEU A 39 -5.50 2.09 2.85
CA LEU A 39 -6.62 2.34 1.94
C LEU A 39 -6.15 2.36 0.47
N ARG A 40 -6.97 1.82 -0.43
CA ARG A 40 -6.73 1.91 -1.86
C ARG A 40 -7.27 3.23 -2.38
N ALA A 41 -6.43 4.03 -3.02
CA ALA A 41 -6.89 5.26 -3.67
C ALA A 41 -7.99 4.98 -4.71
N SER A 42 -7.94 3.83 -5.39
CA SER A 42 -8.97 3.40 -6.36
C SER A 42 -10.33 3.09 -5.76
N SER A 43 -10.46 2.99 -4.42
CA SER A 43 -11.76 2.77 -3.77
C SER A 43 -12.39 4.06 -3.23
N LEU A 44 -11.77 5.22 -3.47
CA LEU A 44 -12.35 6.52 -3.13
C LEU A 44 -13.43 6.89 -4.15
N ASP A 45 -14.48 7.59 -3.68
CA ASP A 45 -15.54 8.10 -4.56
C ASP A 45 -14.97 9.11 -5.58
N ASP A 46 -13.99 9.91 -5.15
CA ASP A 46 -13.20 10.79 -6.00
C ASP A 46 -11.71 10.38 -5.90
N PRO A 47 -11.18 9.60 -6.85
CA PRO A 47 -9.77 9.18 -6.85
C PRO A 47 -8.78 10.32 -7.03
N ASP A 48 -9.19 11.44 -7.66
CA ASP A 48 -8.31 12.54 -8.04
C ASP A 48 -7.86 13.37 -6.82
N ILE A 49 -8.51 13.19 -5.66
CA ILE A 49 -8.08 13.80 -4.40
C ILE A 49 -6.75 13.22 -3.90
N PHE A 50 -6.42 11.98 -4.29
CA PHE A 50 -5.19 11.33 -3.86
C PHE A 50 -4.01 11.80 -4.72
N LYS A 51 -3.03 12.43 -4.08
CA LYS A 51 -1.77 12.82 -4.70
C LYS A 51 -0.67 11.89 -4.22
N PRO A 52 -0.09 11.03 -5.08
CA PRO A 52 1.04 10.19 -4.70
C PRO A 52 2.17 11.04 -4.10
N GLN A 53 2.77 10.58 -3.01
CA GLN A 53 3.86 11.30 -2.32
C GLN A 53 5.21 10.60 -2.48
N MET A 54 5.21 9.30 -2.77
CA MET A 54 6.41 8.50 -2.96
C MET A 54 6.10 7.19 -3.69
N VAL A 55 7.14 6.56 -4.21
CA VAL A 55 7.10 5.22 -4.80
C VAL A 55 8.05 4.32 -4.01
N VAL A 56 7.55 3.18 -3.52
CA VAL A 56 8.34 2.22 -2.75
C VAL A 56 8.40 0.88 -3.48
N TYR A 57 9.45 0.09 -3.23
CA TYR A 57 9.72 -1.19 -3.88
C TYR A 57 10.02 -1.10 -5.39
N THR A 58 10.64 -0.02 -5.85
CA THR A 58 10.96 0.19 -7.28
C THR A 58 11.87 -0.90 -7.85
N ARG A 59 12.70 -1.55 -7.04
CA ARG A 59 13.55 -2.68 -7.45
C ARG A 59 12.76 -3.88 -7.98
N SER A 60 11.55 -4.09 -7.45
CA SER A 60 10.64 -5.16 -7.86
C SER A 60 9.54 -4.67 -8.80
N GLY A 61 9.58 -3.39 -9.19
CA GLY A 61 8.63 -2.77 -10.10
C GLY A 61 8.77 -3.34 -11.51
N PRO A 62 7.66 -3.65 -12.20
CA PRO A 62 7.73 -4.08 -13.59
C PRO A 62 8.12 -2.90 -14.49
N ALA A 63 8.80 -3.18 -15.60
CA ALA A 63 9.35 -2.14 -16.49
C ALA A 63 8.30 -1.18 -17.10
N TRP A 64 7.02 -1.57 -17.09
CA TRP A 64 5.92 -0.75 -17.60
C TRP A 64 5.35 0.24 -16.57
N ASP A 65 5.71 0.11 -15.29
CA ASP A 65 5.18 0.93 -14.19
C ASP A 65 5.93 2.27 -14.11
N HIS A 66 5.56 3.18 -15.01
CA HIS A 66 6.14 4.52 -15.07
C HIS A 66 5.36 5.49 -14.16
N MET A 67 5.93 5.75 -12.98
CA MET A 67 5.44 6.77 -12.04
C MET A 67 6.00 8.17 -12.40
N ALA A 68 5.40 9.22 -11.83
CA ALA A 68 5.86 10.58 -12.05
C ALA A 68 7.33 10.74 -11.59
N PRO A 69 8.23 11.26 -12.45
CA PRO A 69 9.68 11.23 -12.23
C PRO A 69 10.17 12.14 -11.09
N ASP A 70 9.32 13.07 -10.64
CA ASP A 70 9.56 13.97 -9.53
C ASP A 70 9.23 13.36 -8.16
N LEU A 71 8.59 12.19 -8.12
CA LEU A 71 8.28 11.52 -6.86
C LEU A 71 9.52 10.85 -6.25
N PRO A 72 9.77 11.06 -4.94
CA PRO A 72 10.75 10.28 -4.19
C PRO A 72 10.53 8.78 -4.39
N SER A 73 11.56 8.09 -4.84
CA SER A 73 11.51 6.69 -5.26
C SER A 73 12.51 5.85 -4.48
N PHE A 74 12.04 4.74 -3.91
CA PHE A 74 12.81 3.88 -3.02
C PHE A 74 12.78 2.42 -3.49
N GLU A 75 13.95 1.78 -3.54
CA GLU A 75 14.09 0.38 -3.96
C GLU A 75 13.36 -0.60 -3.03
N THR A 76 13.19 -0.24 -1.75
CA THR A 76 12.53 -1.02 -0.70
C THR A 76 11.71 -0.10 0.22
N TYR A 77 11.18 -0.62 1.33
CA TYR A 77 10.56 0.21 2.35
C TYR A 77 11.56 1.22 2.93
N PRO A 78 11.22 2.52 3.07
CA PRO A 78 12.10 3.52 3.67
C PRO A 78 12.30 3.28 5.17
N PRO A 79 13.54 3.31 5.68
CA PRO A 79 13.84 3.02 7.09
C PRO A 79 13.32 4.08 8.07
N ASP A 80 12.98 5.29 7.60
CA ASP A 80 12.55 6.44 8.38
C ASP A 80 11.02 6.60 8.49
N MET A 81 10.24 5.81 7.76
CA MET A 81 8.77 5.79 7.84
C MET A 81 8.22 5.08 9.09
N GLU A 82 9.06 4.57 9.99
CA GLU A 82 8.64 3.96 11.26
C GLU A 82 8.14 4.99 12.29
N LYS A 83 8.38 6.28 12.06
CA LYS A 83 7.77 7.34 12.87
C LYS A 83 6.29 7.47 12.50
N PRO A 84 5.36 7.46 13.47
CA PRO A 84 3.96 7.78 13.19
C PRO A 84 3.88 9.09 12.42
N ILE A 85 3.00 9.15 11.43
CA ILE A 85 2.63 10.39 10.76
C ILE A 85 2.25 11.44 11.81
N SER A 86 3.19 12.30 12.19
CA SER A 86 2.96 13.41 13.10
C SER A 86 2.08 14.43 12.36
N GLY A 87 0.77 14.27 12.42
CA GLY A 87 -0.16 15.21 11.80
C GLY A 87 -1.55 14.71 11.44
N ALA A 88 -2.05 13.64 12.08
CA ALA A 88 -3.50 13.46 12.20
C ALA A 88 -4.02 14.28 13.38
#